data_AF-A0A1W1USG7-F1
#
_entry.id   AF-A0A1W1USG7-F1
#
_cell.length_a   1.000
_cell.length_b   1.000
_cell.length_c   1.000
_cell.angle_alpha   90.00
_cell.angle_beta   90.00
_cell.angle_gamma   90.00
#
_symmetry.space_group_name_H-M   'P 1'
#
loop_
_entity.id
_entity.type
_entity.pdbx_description
1 polymer ?
#
loop_
_entity_poly.entity_id
_entity_poly.type
_entity_poly.pdbx_seq_one_letter_code
_entity_poly.pdbx_strand_id
1 'polypeptide(L)'
;MNRLATILCCLFPYLASAQVDTDIYLVDLSVKGNTVLLSNPRNITPHKGYDNQPFFHPSLPLLYFSSSTDSSRTDLKSYNYKTAQTQQITATREREYSPLLTADQQFLSCIIQRDNGQQDLGKYPLAGGAPTILVNTLKVGYHAWIDQSRLLVYALATPSNELHYLDLATRQDTIIARNIGRSLKQIPNQSAISFLEKTAEGKWLVKRFDTNTKVISILGPALEGSEDLAWTKNGLMLMSNGQQIYAFRPGHRDGWKPVKMTGAVPGLKKASRLAINPANNQMAVVVSE
;
A
#
# COMPACT_ATOMS: atom_id res chain seq x y z
N MET A 1 37.17 14.65 -46.65
CA MET A 1 36.29 13.48 -46.84
C MET A 1 35.89 12.97 -45.46
N ASN A 2 34.60 13.07 -45.15
CA ASN A 2 34.03 13.03 -43.80
C ASN A 2 34.17 11.65 -43.14
N ARG A 3 34.65 11.63 -41.89
CA ARG A 3 34.59 10.46 -41.01
C ARG A 3 33.17 10.35 -40.44
N LEU A 4 32.42 9.31 -40.82
CA LEU A 4 31.19 8.93 -40.14
C LEU A 4 31.54 8.39 -38.75
N ALA A 5 31.06 9.06 -37.69
CA ALA A 5 31.00 8.52 -36.35
C ALA A 5 29.66 7.79 -36.19
N THR A 6 29.69 6.46 -36.15
CA THR A 6 28.53 5.64 -35.80
C THR A 6 28.30 5.74 -34.30
N ILE A 7 27.28 6.50 -33.89
CA ILE A 7 26.80 6.51 -32.51
C ILE A 7 26.00 5.22 -32.30
N LEU A 8 26.60 4.27 -31.59
CA LEU A 8 25.92 3.07 -31.12
C LEU A 8 24.97 3.49 -29.99
N CYS A 9 23.69 3.66 -30.30
CA CYS A 9 22.65 3.93 -29.33
C CYS A 9 22.40 2.66 -28.51
N CYS A 10 23.02 2.56 -27.33
CA CYS A 10 22.72 1.51 -26.36
C CYS A 10 21.28 1.68 -25.86
N LEU A 11 20.34 1.00 -26.51
CA LEU A 11 19.04 0.70 -25.94
C LEU A 11 19.26 -0.16 -24.70
N PHE A 12 19.24 0.46 -23.51
CA PHE A 12 19.07 -0.28 -22.27
C PHE A 12 17.67 -0.89 -22.29
N PRO A 13 17.52 -2.23 -22.31
CA PRO A 13 16.22 -2.82 -22.05
C PRO A 13 15.84 -2.46 -20.61
N TYR A 14 14.76 -1.70 -20.45
CA TYR A 14 14.04 -1.67 -19.18
C TYR A 14 13.65 -3.12 -18.89
N LEU A 15 14.39 -3.78 -18.01
CA LEU A 15 13.96 -5.03 -17.41
C LEU A 15 12.64 -4.70 -16.70
N ALA A 16 11.53 -5.05 -17.34
CA ALA A 16 10.28 -5.25 -16.64
C ALA A 16 10.60 -6.29 -15.56
N SER A 17 10.75 -5.84 -14.31
CA SER A 17 10.88 -6.75 -13.19
C SER A 17 9.66 -7.65 -13.26
N ALA A 18 9.88 -8.95 -13.53
CA ALA A 18 8.85 -9.94 -13.32
C ALA A 18 8.31 -9.72 -11.91
N GLN A 19 6.99 -9.62 -11.78
CA GLN A 19 6.37 -9.50 -10.47
C GLN A 19 6.75 -10.77 -9.69
N VAL A 20 7.29 -10.57 -8.50
CA VAL A 20 7.66 -11.67 -7.61
C VAL A 20 6.36 -12.32 -7.17
N ASP A 21 6.30 -13.65 -7.25
CA ASP A 21 5.15 -14.39 -6.77
C ASP A 21 4.99 -14.13 -5.25
N THR A 22 3.79 -13.73 -4.83
CA THR A 22 3.49 -13.33 -3.45
C THR A 22 2.13 -13.84 -3.01
N ASP A 23 2.09 -14.30 -1.76
CA ASP A 23 0.89 -14.75 -1.07
C ASP A 23 0.42 -13.72 -0.03
N ILE A 24 -0.88 -13.73 0.27
CA ILE A 24 -1.45 -13.02 1.42
C ILE A 24 -1.77 -14.03 2.53
N TYR A 25 -1.16 -13.81 3.70
CA TYR A 25 -1.50 -14.52 4.94
C TYR A 25 -2.40 -13.66 5.81
N LEU A 26 -3.47 -14.25 6.32
CA LEU A 26 -4.28 -13.68 7.40
C LEU A 26 -3.78 -14.23 8.74
N VAL A 27 -3.56 -13.34 9.71
CA VAL A 27 -3.15 -13.71 11.07
C VAL A 27 -4.07 -13.04 12.09
N ASP A 28 -4.32 -13.72 13.19
CA ASP A 28 -5.02 -13.13 14.34
C ASP A 28 -4.11 -12.10 15.01
N LEU A 29 -4.68 -10.96 15.39
CA LEU A 29 -3.98 -9.85 16.04
C LEU A 29 -4.56 -9.63 17.44
N SER A 30 -3.71 -9.69 18.45
CA SER A 30 -4.05 -9.27 19.82
C SER A 30 -3.12 -8.15 20.27
N VAL A 31 -3.71 -7.05 20.75
CA VAL A 31 -2.94 -5.90 21.26
C VAL A 31 -3.34 -5.60 22.70
N LYS A 32 -2.36 -5.63 23.62
CA LYS A 32 -2.53 -5.31 25.04
C LYS A 32 -1.46 -4.31 25.46
N GLY A 33 -1.84 -3.05 25.65
CA GLY A 33 -0.88 -1.96 25.93
C GLY A 33 0.10 -1.78 24.77
N ASN A 34 1.39 -2.03 25.03
CA ASN A 34 2.47 -1.99 24.02
C ASN A 34 2.86 -3.37 23.49
N THR A 35 2.16 -4.42 23.92
CA THR A 35 2.43 -5.79 23.48
C THR A 35 1.51 -6.16 22.33
N VAL A 36 2.11 -6.62 21.24
CA VAL A 36 1.42 -7.21 20.09
C VAL A 36 1.72 -8.71 20.06
N LEU A 37 0.68 -9.51 19.84
CA LEU A 37 0.77 -10.95 19.60
C LEU A 37 0.09 -11.25 18.27
N LEU A 38 0.77 -12.02 17.42
CA LEU A 38 0.24 -12.57 16.19
C LEU A 38 0.08 -14.08 16.33
N SER A 39 -1.01 -14.65 15.83
CA SER A 39 -1.27 -16.09 15.93
C SER A 39 -2.07 -16.62 14.75
N ASN A 40 -2.17 -17.95 14.66
CA ASN A 40 -3.04 -18.68 13.72
C ASN A 40 -2.90 -18.22 12.26
N PRO A 41 -1.68 -18.21 11.70
CA PRO A 41 -1.49 -17.80 10.32
C PRO A 41 -2.19 -18.72 9.33
N ARG A 42 -2.86 -18.13 8.34
CA ARG A 42 -3.56 -18.84 7.26
C ARG A 42 -3.27 -18.18 5.92
N ASN A 43 -2.71 -18.93 4.97
CA ASN A 43 -2.62 -18.48 3.58
C ASN A 43 -4.03 -18.38 2.99
N ILE A 44 -4.41 -17.20 2.48
CA ILE A 44 -5.73 -16.94 1.89
C ILE A 44 -5.68 -16.83 0.36
N THR A 45 -4.50 -16.89 -0.24
CA THR A 45 -4.31 -16.89 -1.70
C THR A 45 -3.34 -17.99 -2.15
N PRO A 46 -3.52 -19.28 -1.77
CA PRO A 46 -2.53 -20.33 -2.01
C PRO A 46 -2.48 -20.76 -3.48
N HIS A 47 -1.95 -19.91 -4.34
CA HIS A 47 -1.71 -20.19 -5.74
C HIS A 47 -0.45 -19.46 -6.20
N LYS A 48 0.20 -20.00 -7.23
CA LYS A 48 1.29 -19.29 -7.87
C LYS A 48 0.81 -17.95 -8.43
N GLY A 49 1.59 -16.91 -8.24
CA GLY A 49 1.41 -15.62 -8.90
C GLY A 49 1.48 -14.46 -7.92
N TYR A 50 0.86 -13.35 -8.26
CA TYR A 50 1.00 -12.10 -7.52
C TYR A 50 -0.27 -11.77 -6.75
N ASP A 51 -0.26 -11.87 -5.42
CA ASP A 51 -1.30 -11.33 -4.54
C ASP A 51 -0.75 -10.26 -3.60
N ASN A 52 -1.28 -9.05 -3.67
CA ASN A 52 -0.66 -7.91 -3.00
C ASN A 52 -1.64 -6.79 -2.62
N GLN A 53 -1.09 -5.81 -1.89
CA GLN A 53 -1.73 -4.58 -1.46
C GLN A 53 -3.10 -4.80 -0.80
N PRO A 54 -3.18 -5.65 0.25
CA PRO A 54 -4.43 -5.94 0.94
C PRO A 54 -5.05 -4.69 1.58
N PHE A 55 -6.36 -4.56 1.46
CA PHE A 55 -7.17 -3.52 2.09
C PHE A 55 -8.43 -4.12 2.74
N PHE A 56 -8.58 -3.97 4.05
CA PHE A 56 -9.77 -4.44 4.75
C PHE A 56 -10.94 -3.49 4.53
N HIS A 57 -12.11 -4.06 4.27
CA HIS A 57 -13.36 -3.31 4.27
C HIS A 57 -13.61 -2.70 5.67
N PRO A 58 -14.17 -1.47 5.77
CA PRO A 58 -14.41 -0.77 7.03
C PRO A 58 -15.30 -1.53 8.04
N SER A 59 -16.35 -2.21 7.55
CA SER A 59 -17.36 -2.88 8.39
C SER A 59 -17.68 -4.35 8.07
N LEU A 60 -17.37 -4.83 6.86
CA LEU A 60 -17.70 -6.17 6.38
C LEU A 60 -16.49 -7.09 6.50
N PRO A 61 -16.69 -8.43 6.55
CA PRO A 61 -15.60 -9.38 6.65
C PRO A 61 -14.88 -9.60 5.32
N LEU A 62 -14.55 -8.52 4.62
CA LEU A 62 -13.97 -8.53 3.29
C LEU A 62 -12.56 -7.95 3.30
N LEU A 63 -11.68 -8.57 2.52
CA LEU A 63 -10.36 -8.06 2.17
C LEU A 63 -10.30 -7.88 0.66
N TYR A 64 -10.00 -6.67 0.20
CA TYR A 64 -9.71 -6.39 -1.20
C TYR A 64 -8.22 -6.48 -1.46
N PHE A 65 -7.82 -6.97 -2.63
CA PHE A 65 -6.42 -7.11 -3.00
C PHE A 65 -6.27 -7.16 -4.53
N SER A 66 -5.05 -6.92 -4.98
CA SER A 66 -4.64 -7.09 -6.36
C SER A 66 -4.11 -8.52 -6.54
N SER A 67 -4.54 -9.20 -7.61
CA SER A 67 -4.26 -10.62 -7.84
C SER A 67 -3.91 -10.92 -9.29
N SER A 68 -2.96 -11.81 -9.52
CA SER A 68 -2.60 -12.35 -10.84
C SER A 68 -2.16 -13.81 -10.71
N THR A 69 -2.58 -14.68 -11.62
CA THR A 69 -2.16 -16.09 -11.64
C THR A 69 -0.96 -16.35 -12.56
N ASP A 70 -0.68 -15.46 -13.51
CA ASP A 70 0.42 -15.59 -14.47
C ASP A 70 1.36 -14.36 -14.50
N SER A 71 1.14 -13.42 -13.59
CA SER A 71 1.90 -12.17 -13.41
C SER A 71 1.90 -11.25 -14.63
N SER A 72 1.04 -11.50 -15.64
CA SER A 72 0.93 -10.67 -16.85
C SER A 72 -0.09 -9.55 -16.72
N ARG A 73 -1.19 -9.83 -16.01
CA ARG A 73 -2.30 -8.91 -15.73
C ARG A 73 -2.75 -9.06 -14.29
N THR A 74 -3.06 -7.96 -13.65
CA THR A 74 -3.48 -7.93 -12.25
C THR A 74 -4.90 -7.40 -12.19
N ASP A 75 -5.79 -8.16 -11.58
CA ASP A 75 -7.18 -7.77 -11.34
C ASP A 75 -7.39 -7.48 -9.85
N LEU A 76 -8.49 -6.80 -9.54
CA LEU A 76 -8.98 -6.66 -8.18
C LEU A 76 -9.86 -7.85 -7.81
N LYS A 77 -9.58 -8.43 -6.64
CA LYS A 77 -10.39 -9.47 -6.01
C LYS A 77 -10.84 -9.05 -4.61
N SER A 78 -11.86 -9.71 -4.10
CA SER A 78 -12.24 -9.64 -2.70
C SER A 78 -12.25 -11.03 -2.08
N TYR A 79 -11.87 -11.14 -0.81
CA TYR A 79 -11.89 -12.37 -0.02
C TYR A 79 -12.73 -12.17 1.24
N ASN A 80 -13.73 -13.02 1.42
CA ASN A 80 -14.52 -13.04 2.65
C ASN A 80 -13.87 -13.98 3.67
N TYR A 81 -13.29 -13.42 4.73
CA TYR A 81 -12.53 -14.21 5.70
C TYR A 81 -13.38 -14.98 6.71
N LYS A 82 -14.71 -14.85 6.66
CA LYS A 82 -15.66 -15.71 7.39
C LYS A 82 -16.10 -16.91 6.55
N THR A 83 -16.40 -16.71 5.27
CA THR A 83 -16.87 -17.80 4.38
C THR A 83 -15.75 -18.47 3.60
N ALA A 84 -14.54 -17.92 3.66
CA ALA A 84 -13.37 -18.33 2.87
C ALA A 84 -13.59 -18.30 1.35
N GLN A 85 -14.50 -17.45 0.88
CA GLN A 85 -14.79 -17.29 -0.54
C GLN A 85 -14.06 -16.09 -1.15
N THR A 86 -13.48 -16.29 -2.33
CA THR A 86 -12.91 -15.23 -3.16
C THR A 86 -13.87 -14.87 -4.28
N GLN A 87 -14.02 -13.57 -4.56
CA GLN A 87 -14.81 -13.05 -5.67
C GLN A 87 -13.94 -12.15 -6.56
N GLN A 88 -14.10 -12.30 -7.87
CA GLN A 88 -13.53 -11.39 -8.86
C GLN A 88 -14.28 -10.05 -8.81
N ILE A 89 -13.55 -8.92 -8.79
CA ILE A 89 -14.16 -7.58 -8.84
C ILE A 89 -13.94 -6.92 -10.20
N THR A 90 -12.73 -7.00 -10.74
CA THR A 90 -12.42 -6.52 -12.10
C THR A 90 -11.94 -7.68 -12.96
N ALA A 91 -12.17 -7.60 -14.27
CA ALA A 91 -11.59 -8.51 -15.25
C ALA A 91 -11.37 -7.69 -16.51
N THR A 92 -10.26 -6.94 -16.55
CA THR A 92 -10.06 -5.93 -17.59
C THR A 92 -8.79 -6.18 -18.38
N ARG A 93 -8.63 -5.40 -19.47
CA ARG A 93 -7.38 -5.41 -20.23
C ARG A 93 -6.24 -4.78 -19.44
N GLU A 94 -6.50 -3.80 -18.57
CA GLU A 94 -5.43 -3.07 -17.88
C GLU A 94 -4.89 -3.87 -16.68
N ARG A 95 -3.96 -3.29 -15.92
CA ARG A 95 -3.54 -3.90 -14.63
C ARG A 95 -3.96 -2.99 -13.49
N GLU A 96 -4.61 -3.54 -12.48
CA GLU A 96 -5.12 -2.80 -11.33
C GLU A 96 -4.34 -3.10 -10.04
N TYR A 97 -3.85 -2.04 -9.39
CA TYR A 97 -3.05 -2.13 -8.18
C TYR A 97 -3.62 -1.32 -7.02
N SER A 98 -3.29 -1.73 -5.79
CA SER A 98 -3.53 -0.95 -4.57
C SER A 98 -4.99 -0.50 -4.38
N PRO A 99 -5.95 -1.45 -4.30
CA PRO A 99 -7.35 -1.12 -4.14
C PRO A 99 -7.62 -0.44 -2.80
N LEU A 100 -8.40 0.64 -2.83
CA LEU A 100 -8.99 1.28 -1.65
C LEU A 100 -10.48 1.53 -1.91
N LEU A 101 -11.31 1.24 -0.92
CA LEU A 101 -12.74 1.55 -0.97
C LEU A 101 -12.96 3.06 -0.83
N THR A 102 -13.83 3.61 -1.66
CA THR A 102 -14.25 5.02 -1.54
C THR A 102 -15.14 5.21 -0.30
N ALA A 103 -15.23 6.45 0.20
CA ALA A 103 -15.97 6.75 1.42
C ALA A 103 -17.49 6.42 1.33
N ASP A 104 -18.07 6.47 0.13
CA ASP A 104 -19.46 6.06 -0.15
C ASP A 104 -19.66 4.53 -0.22
N GLN A 105 -18.57 3.76 -0.17
CA GLN A 105 -18.53 2.30 -0.26
C GLN A 105 -19.14 1.76 -1.56
N GLN A 106 -19.25 2.58 -2.61
CA GLN A 106 -19.81 2.18 -3.90
C GLN A 106 -18.73 1.78 -4.92
N PHE A 107 -17.47 2.20 -4.70
CA PHE A 107 -16.39 1.99 -5.65
C PHE A 107 -15.11 1.48 -4.98
N LEU A 108 -14.33 0.71 -5.73
CA LEU A 108 -12.91 0.50 -5.44
C LEU A 108 -12.09 1.40 -6.32
N SER A 109 -11.37 2.33 -5.69
CA SER A 109 -10.31 3.10 -6.32
C SER A 109 -9.03 2.29 -6.41
N CYS A 110 -8.29 2.41 -7.50
CA CYS A 110 -7.05 1.68 -7.75
C CYS A 110 -6.15 2.42 -8.73
N ILE A 111 -4.90 1.99 -8.81
CA ILE A 111 -3.98 2.41 -9.86
C ILE A 111 -4.23 1.56 -11.10
N ILE A 112 -4.59 2.19 -12.21
CA ILE A 112 -4.81 1.55 -13.50
C ILE A 112 -3.54 1.75 -14.33
N GLN A 113 -2.72 0.70 -14.43
CA GLN A 113 -1.52 0.72 -15.25
C GLN A 113 -1.82 0.30 -16.69
N ARG A 114 -1.48 1.18 -17.62
CA ARG A 114 -1.71 1.03 -19.06
C ARG A 114 -0.54 0.39 -19.79
N ASP A 115 -0.82 -0.18 -20.97
CA ASP A 115 0.19 -0.86 -21.80
C ASP A 115 1.32 0.10 -22.25
N ASN A 116 1.02 1.40 -22.35
CA ASN A 116 2.00 2.45 -22.66
C ASN A 116 2.82 2.91 -21.43
N GLY A 117 2.63 2.29 -20.26
CA GLY A 117 3.35 2.63 -19.02
C GLY A 117 2.77 3.81 -18.22
N GLN A 118 1.67 4.44 -18.68
CA GLN A 118 0.90 5.38 -17.86
C GLN A 118 0.29 4.66 -16.66
N GLN A 119 0.11 5.41 -15.56
CA GLN A 119 -0.51 4.92 -14.33
C GLN A 119 -1.52 5.95 -13.85
N ASP A 120 -2.79 5.68 -14.14
CA ASP A 120 -3.90 6.54 -13.76
C ASP A 120 -4.40 6.15 -12.37
N LEU A 121 -4.92 7.11 -11.62
CA LEU A 121 -5.82 6.80 -10.52
C LEU A 121 -7.25 6.72 -11.08
N GLY A 122 -7.90 5.58 -10.91
CA GLY A 122 -9.28 5.37 -11.31
C GLY A 122 -10.11 4.73 -10.20
N LYS A 123 -11.40 4.52 -10.47
CA LYS A 123 -12.28 3.74 -9.60
C LYS A 123 -13.27 2.90 -10.40
N TYR A 124 -13.51 1.66 -9.96
CA TYR A 124 -14.49 0.74 -10.52
C TYR A 124 -15.72 0.66 -9.61
N PRO A 125 -16.95 0.66 -10.16
CA PRO A 125 -18.15 0.39 -9.38
C PRO A 125 -18.10 -1.03 -8.82
N LEU A 126 -18.45 -1.22 -7.54
CA LEU A 126 -18.56 -2.57 -6.95
C LEU A 126 -19.67 -3.41 -7.57
N ALA A 127 -20.69 -2.78 -8.14
CA ALA A 127 -21.75 -3.44 -8.90
C ALA A 127 -21.30 -3.92 -10.30
N GLY A 128 -20.05 -3.64 -10.69
CA GLY A 128 -19.54 -3.88 -12.04
C GLY A 128 -19.79 -2.71 -12.99
N GLY A 129 -18.99 -2.66 -14.07
CA GLY A 129 -19.07 -1.62 -15.09
C GLY A 129 -17.71 -0.98 -15.40
N ALA A 130 -17.74 0.03 -16.27
CA ALA A 130 -16.53 0.75 -16.71
C ALA A 130 -15.94 1.61 -15.58
N PRO A 131 -14.60 1.81 -15.55
CA PRO A 131 -13.97 2.66 -14.57
C PRO A 131 -14.25 4.14 -14.83
N THR A 132 -14.26 4.93 -13.76
CA THR A 132 -14.12 6.39 -13.83
C THR A 132 -12.66 6.75 -13.56
N ILE A 133 -12.05 7.54 -14.45
CA ILE A 133 -10.69 8.05 -14.25
C ILE A 133 -10.75 9.30 -13.36
N LEU A 134 -9.95 9.30 -12.29
CA LEU A 134 -9.88 10.39 -11.31
C LEU A 134 -8.67 11.29 -11.58
N VAL A 135 -7.50 10.69 -11.87
CA VAL A 135 -6.25 11.40 -12.17
C VAL A 135 -5.52 10.67 -13.29
N ASN A 136 -5.19 11.38 -14.37
CA ASN A 136 -4.38 10.88 -15.49
C ASN A 136 -3.26 11.85 -15.89
N THR A 137 -3.04 12.90 -15.10
CA THR A 137 -2.01 13.92 -15.30
C THR A 137 -0.70 13.59 -14.58
N LEU A 138 -0.71 12.59 -13.70
CA LEU A 138 0.43 12.12 -12.91
C LEU A 138 0.66 10.64 -13.19
N LYS A 139 1.89 10.15 -12.98
CA LYS A 139 2.14 8.71 -12.87
C LYS A 139 1.91 8.29 -11.42
N VAL A 140 0.71 7.82 -11.11
CA VAL A 140 0.28 7.53 -9.74
C VAL A 140 0.77 6.16 -9.29
N GLY A 141 1.42 6.08 -8.13
CA GLY A 141 1.86 4.80 -7.55
C GLY A 141 0.98 4.30 -6.40
N TYR A 142 0.49 5.21 -5.55
CA TYR A 142 -0.37 4.90 -4.40
C TYR A 142 -1.23 6.12 -4.07
N HIS A 143 -2.34 5.91 -3.37
CA HIS A 143 -3.21 6.98 -2.88
C HIS A 143 -3.76 6.65 -1.49
N ALA A 144 -4.26 7.68 -0.79
CA ALA A 144 -5.04 7.54 0.42
C ALA A 144 -6.14 8.61 0.45
N TRP A 145 -7.39 8.19 0.57
CA TRP A 145 -8.53 9.09 0.69
C TRP A 145 -8.50 9.86 2.01
N ILE A 146 -8.68 11.18 1.97
CA ILE A 146 -8.98 12.01 3.14
C ILE A 146 -10.49 12.01 3.38
N ASP A 147 -11.27 12.16 2.31
CA ASP A 147 -12.73 12.09 2.29
C ASP A 147 -13.24 11.76 0.87
N GLN A 148 -14.47 12.14 0.53
CA GLN A 148 -15.10 11.87 -0.78
C GLN A 148 -14.42 12.56 -1.97
N SER A 149 -13.68 13.65 -1.75
CA SER A 149 -13.14 14.49 -2.84
C SER A 149 -11.65 14.78 -2.69
N ARG A 150 -11.11 14.67 -1.47
CA ARG A 150 -9.72 15.01 -1.16
C ARG A 150 -8.91 13.75 -0.88
N LEU A 151 -7.67 13.72 -1.35
CA LEU A 151 -6.78 12.58 -1.22
C LEU A 151 -5.31 12.99 -1.17
N LEU A 152 -4.49 12.14 -0.58
CA LEU A 152 -3.05 12.15 -0.78
C LEU A 152 -2.67 11.17 -1.88
N VAL A 153 -1.73 11.57 -2.74
CA VAL A 153 -1.23 10.77 -3.86
C VAL A 153 0.29 10.69 -3.79
N TYR A 154 0.81 9.46 -3.87
CA TYR A 154 2.21 9.19 -4.20
C TYR A 154 2.34 9.24 -5.73
N ALA A 155 3.10 10.20 -6.23
CA ALA A 155 3.42 10.33 -7.64
C ALA A 155 4.86 9.87 -7.90
N LEU A 156 5.03 9.02 -8.93
CA LEU A 156 6.34 8.69 -9.47
C LEU A 156 6.83 9.88 -10.29
N ALA A 157 7.87 10.54 -9.79
CA ALA A 157 8.46 11.72 -10.41
C ALA A 157 9.99 11.65 -10.38
N THR A 158 10.61 12.49 -11.19
CA THR A 158 12.06 12.66 -11.29
C THR A 158 12.41 14.05 -10.77
N PRO A 159 13.40 14.22 -9.86
CA PRO A 159 14.37 13.21 -9.42
C PRO A 159 13.90 12.30 -8.28
N SER A 160 12.78 12.59 -7.62
CA SER A 160 12.27 11.80 -6.50
C SER A 160 10.75 11.80 -6.45
N ASN A 161 10.18 10.79 -5.80
CA ASN A 161 8.73 10.65 -5.68
C ASN A 161 8.14 11.78 -4.82
N GLU A 162 6.94 12.22 -5.19
CA GLU A 162 6.27 13.37 -4.59
C GLU A 162 4.98 12.96 -3.88
N LEU A 163 4.68 13.65 -2.77
CA LEU A 163 3.38 13.58 -2.10
C LEU A 163 2.52 14.75 -2.57
N HIS A 164 1.43 14.45 -3.25
CA HIS A 164 0.47 15.43 -3.69
C HIS A 164 -0.75 15.42 -2.75
N TYR A 165 -1.20 16.60 -2.36
CA TYR A 165 -2.54 16.82 -1.85
C TYR A 165 -3.43 17.21 -3.02
N LEU A 166 -4.41 16.37 -3.33
CA LEU A 166 -5.37 16.61 -4.41
C LEU A 166 -6.76 16.88 -3.85
N ASP A 167 -7.45 17.81 -4.49
CA ASP A 167 -8.89 18.04 -4.32
C ASP A 167 -9.55 17.88 -5.70
N LEU A 168 -10.29 16.78 -5.87
CA LEU A 168 -10.91 16.41 -7.14
C LEU A 168 -12.07 17.34 -7.54
N ALA A 169 -12.71 18.00 -6.55
CA ALA A 169 -13.83 18.90 -6.80
C ALA A 169 -13.36 20.23 -7.38
N THR A 170 -12.26 20.76 -6.83
CA THR A 170 -11.65 22.03 -7.26
C THR A 170 -10.56 21.86 -8.31
N ARG A 171 -10.12 20.62 -8.56
CA ARG A 171 -8.94 20.26 -9.37
C ARG A 171 -7.64 20.86 -8.85
N GLN A 172 -7.58 21.19 -7.56
CA GLN A 172 -6.35 21.64 -6.93
C GLN A 172 -5.38 20.48 -6.78
N ASP A 173 -4.12 20.73 -7.16
CA ASP A 173 -2.98 19.85 -6.91
C ASP A 173 -1.89 20.65 -6.20
N THR A 174 -1.38 20.13 -5.08
CA THR A 174 -0.28 20.76 -4.33
C THR A 174 0.69 19.70 -3.87
N ILE A 175 1.96 19.83 -4.26
CA ILE A 175 3.05 19.02 -3.73
C ILE A 175 3.34 19.45 -2.29
N ILE A 176 3.19 18.54 -1.33
CA ILE A 176 3.38 18.80 0.11
C ILE A 176 4.60 18.11 0.70
N ALA A 177 5.18 17.13 0.02
CA ALA A 177 6.45 16.51 0.39
C ALA A 177 7.14 15.88 -0.83
N ARG A 178 8.45 15.62 -0.73
CA ARG A 178 9.26 14.96 -1.76
C ARG A 178 10.12 13.87 -1.14
N ASN A 179 10.66 12.98 -1.97
CA ASN A 179 11.46 11.83 -1.54
C ASN A 179 10.68 10.91 -0.59
N ILE A 180 9.40 10.72 -0.88
CA ILE A 180 8.51 9.92 -0.05
C ILE A 180 8.60 8.43 -0.37
N GLY A 181 8.23 7.60 0.60
CA GLY A 181 8.03 6.17 0.46
C GLY A 181 6.59 5.86 0.06
N ARG A 182 6.35 4.61 -0.34
CA ARG A 182 5.06 4.16 -0.88
C ARG A 182 3.91 4.09 0.14
N SER A 183 4.19 4.00 1.43
CA SER A 183 3.14 3.77 2.44
C SER A 183 2.40 5.06 2.77
N LEU A 184 1.12 5.14 2.41
CA LEU A 184 0.18 6.16 2.84
C LEU A 184 -0.91 5.48 3.68
N LYS A 185 -1.00 5.79 4.98
CA LYS A 185 -1.87 5.06 5.91
C LYS A 185 -2.65 5.99 6.81
N GLN A 186 -3.97 5.81 6.86
CA GLN A 186 -4.82 6.46 7.85
C GLN A 186 -4.34 6.12 9.26
N ILE A 187 -4.26 7.12 10.14
CA ILE A 187 -3.95 6.91 11.56
C ILE A 187 -5.28 6.69 12.30
N PRO A 188 -5.51 5.51 12.89
CA PRO A 188 -6.77 5.21 13.56
C PRO A 188 -7.13 6.25 14.63
N ASN A 189 -8.41 6.64 14.66
CA ASN A 189 -8.98 7.62 15.59
C ASN A 189 -8.36 9.02 15.48
N GLN A 190 -7.79 9.39 14.34
CA GLN A 190 -7.28 10.73 14.06
C GLN A 190 -7.70 11.20 12.66
N SER A 191 -7.88 12.51 12.51
CA SER A 191 -7.93 13.17 11.19
C SER A 191 -6.52 13.33 10.63
N ALA A 192 -5.86 12.21 10.34
CA ALA A 192 -4.47 12.23 9.91
C ALA A 192 -4.07 11.01 9.07
N ILE A 193 -3.15 11.24 8.13
CA ILE A 193 -2.51 10.20 7.32
C ILE A 193 -1.03 10.19 7.66
N SER A 194 -0.47 9.03 7.93
CA SER A 194 0.98 8.85 8.02
C SER A 194 1.59 8.51 6.66
N PHE A 195 2.79 9.01 6.41
CA PHE A 195 3.61 8.68 5.25
C PHE A 195 5.09 8.55 5.63
N LEU A 196 5.90 7.97 4.74
CA LEU A 196 7.35 7.93 4.91
C LEU A 196 8.04 9.00 4.07
N GLU A 197 9.08 9.60 4.62
CA GLU A 197 9.97 10.52 3.89
C GLU A 197 11.43 10.17 4.16
N LYS A 198 12.25 10.11 3.11
CA LYS A 198 13.67 9.85 3.21
C LYS A 198 14.44 11.16 3.31
N THR A 199 15.25 11.30 4.36
CA THR A 199 16.09 12.48 4.57
C THR A 199 17.27 12.50 3.58
N ALA A 200 17.97 13.62 3.50
CA ALA A 200 19.16 13.76 2.66
C ALA A 200 20.28 12.77 3.06
N GLU A 201 20.35 12.40 4.34
CA GLU A 201 21.28 11.40 4.88
C GLU A 201 20.81 9.96 4.64
N GLY A 202 19.71 9.77 3.91
CA GLY A 202 19.18 8.47 3.54
C GLY A 202 18.35 7.76 4.61
N LYS A 203 18.03 8.43 5.73
CA LYS A 203 17.21 7.86 6.81
C LYS A 203 15.73 8.01 6.50
N TRP A 204 14.93 6.98 6.77
CA TRP A 204 13.49 7.04 6.64
C TRP A 204 12.83 7.55 7.93
N LEU A 205 11.95 8.53 7.81
CA LEU A 205 11.10 9.04 8.89
C LEU A 205 9.65 8.69 8.62
N VAL A 206 8.92 8.30 9.66
CA VAL A 206 7.45 8.27 9.62
C VAL A 206 6.96 9.66 10.01
N LYS A 207 6.19 10.27 9.11
CA LYS A 207 5.57 11.59 9.31
C LYS A 207 4.05 11.47 9.37
N ARG A 208 3.42 12.45 9.99
CA ARG A 208 1.98 12.62 10.12
C ARG A 208 1.58 13.87 9.32
N PHE A 209 0.61 13.74 8.43
CA PHE A 209 -0.11 14.83 7.81
C PHE A 209 -1.48 14.98 8.48
N ASP A 210 -1.72 16.12 9.12
CA ASP A 210 -3.01 16.46 9.71
C ASP A 210 -3.99 16.90 8.61
N THR A 211 -5.12 16.20 8.44
CA THR A 211 -6.00 16.46 7.30
C THR A 211 -6.88 17.71 7.47
N ASN A 212 -6.97 18.25 8.68
CA ASN A 212 -7.73 19.46 8.97
C ASN A 212 -6.86 20.71 8.84
N THR A 213 -5.67 20.69 9.44
CA THR A 213 -4.75 21.84 9.50
C THR A 213 -3.68 21.84 8.40
N LYS A 214 -3.51 20.71 7.69
CA LYS A 214 -2.46 20.46 6.69
C LYS A 214 -1.03 20.51 7.25
N VAL A 215 -0.88 20.49 8.57
CA VAL A 215 0.43 20.48 9.24
C VAL A 215 1.09 19.10 9.12
N ILE A 216 2.38 19.09 8.80
CA ILE A 216 3.22 17.88 8.78
C ILE A 216 4.09 17.85 10.05
N SER A 217 4.08 16.74 10.77
CA SER A 217 4.94 16.51 11.94
C SER A 217 5.64 15.14 11.89
N ILE A 218 6.72 14.98 12.65
CA ILE A 218 7.51 13.74 12.70
C ILE A 218 6.98 12.86 13.83
N LEU A 219 6.69 11.59 13.53
CA LEU A 219 6.29 10.58 14.52
C LEU A 219 7.48 9.78 15.06
N GLY A 220 8.54 9.63 14.25
CA GLY A 220 9.78 8.97 14.63
C GLY A 220 10.51 8.36 13.45
N PRO A 221 11.64 7.66 13.68
CA PRO A 221 12.33 6.92 12.64
C PRO A 221 11.50 5.71 12.17
N ALA A 222 11.50 5.45 10.86
CA ALA A 222 11.00 4.20 10.34
C ALA A 222 11.91 3.03 10.76
N LEU A 223 11.37 1.81 10.73
CA LEU A 223 12.20 0.62 10.88
C LEU A 223 13.18 0.53 9.70
N GLU A 224 14.46 0.29 9.99
CA GLU A 224 15.48 0.20 8.95
C GLU A 224 15.14 -0.88 7.91
N GLY A 225 15.36 -0.56 6.64
CA GLY A 225 15.05 -1.44 5.51
C GLY A 225 13.56 -1.61 5.21
N SER A 226 12.68 -0.86 5.88
CA SER A 226 11.22 -0.97 5.71
C SER A 226 10.60 0.29 5.16
N GLU A 227 9.70 0.11 4.19
CA GLU A 227 8.91 1.19 3.56
C GLU A 227 7.40 0.94 3.61
N ASP A 228 6.94 -0.05 4.40
CA ASP A 228 5.51 -0.28 4.61
C ASP A 228 5.15 -0.31 6.09
N LEU A 229 4.01 0.30 6.40
CA LEU A 229 3.54 0.56 7.75
C LEU A 229 2.09 0.09 7.89
N ALA A 230 1.75 -0.44 9.06
CA ALA A 230 0.37 -0.60 9.51
C ALA A 230 0.18 0.05 10.88
N TRP A 231 -1.06 0.43 11.19
CA TRP A 231 -1.42 0.97 12.50
C TRP A 231 -2.39 0.05 13.21
N THR A 232 -2.11 -0.22 14.47
CA THR A 232 -3.14 -0.74 15.37
C THR A 232 -4.08 0.40 15.78
N LYS A 233 -5.31 0.04 16.14
CA LYS A 233 -6.31 0.98 16.66
C LYS A 233 -5.85 1.69 17.94
N ASN A 234 -4.94 1.11 18.72
CA ASN A 234 -4.41 1.71 19.94
C ASN A 234 -3.13 2.56 19.71
N GLY A 235 -2.76 2.83 18.46
CA GLY A 235 -1.69 3.77 18.10
C GLY A 235 -0.28 3.18 18.12
N LEU A 236 -0.13 1.86 17.94
CA LEU A 236 1.16 1.25 17.63
C LEU A 236 1.35 1.21 16.11
N MET A 237 2.54 1.59 15.67
CA MET A 237 3.03 1.37 14.33
C MET A 237 3.61 -0.03 14.22
N LEU A 238 3.29 -0.76 13.16
CA LEU A 238 3.88 -2.05 12.82
C LEU A 238 4.60 -1.96 11.49
N MET A 239 5.84 -2.44 11.44
CA MET A 239 6.65 -2.52 10.23
C MET A 239 7.39 -3.85 10.20
N SER A 240 7.78 -4.30 9.01
CA SER A 240 8.61 -5.49 8.85
C SER A 240 9.94 -5.15 8.18
N ASN A 241 11.02 -5.75 8.67
CA ASN A 241 12.33 -5.74 7.99
C ASN A 241 12.49 -6.92 7.02
N GLY A 242 11.40 -7.60 6.67
CA GLY A 242 11.40 -8.81 5.83
C GLY A 242 11.82 -10.08 6.57
N GLN A 243 12.08 -10.08 7.87
CA GLN A 243 12.28 -11.32 8.63
C GLN A 243 11.36 -11.40 9.83
N GLN A 244 11.12 -10.25 10.45
CA GLN A 244 10.28 -10.12 11.63
C GLN A 244 9.42 -8.86 11.50
N ILE A 245 8.32 -8.84 12.25
CA ILE A 245 7.47 -7.68 12.43
C ILE A 245 7.84 -7.03 13.76
N TYR A 246 7.93 -5.71 13.77
CA TYR A 246 8.24 -4.89 14.93
C TYR A 246 7.09 -3.94 15.21
N ALA A 247 6.90 -3.59 16.47
CA ALA A 247 5.94 -2.60 16.92
C ALA A 247 6.66 -1.42 17.57
N PHE A 248 6.16 -0.21 17.33
CA PHE A 248 6.67 1.02 17.95
C PHE A 248 5.51 1.95 18.28
N ARG A 249 5.56 2.56 19.48
CA ARG A 249 4.64 3.65 19.85
C ARG A 249 5.33 4.99 19.60
N PRO A 250 4.83 5.83 18.68
CA PRO A 250 5.36 7.19 18.49
C PRO A 250 5.47 7.95 19.82
N GLY A 251 6.54 8.72 19.99
CA GLY A 251 6.79 9.51 21.20
C GLY A 251 7.34 8.73 22.41
N HIS A 252 7.43 7.40 22.35
CA HIS A 252 8.08 6.60 23.41
C HIS A 252 9.57 6.39 23.11
N ARG A 253 10.40 6.30 24.17
CA ARG A 253 11.86 6.15 24.05
C ARG A 253 12.32 4.76 23.65
N ASP A 254 11.48 3.74 23.82
CA ASP A 254 11.90 2.34 23.70
C ASP A 254 12.13 1.86 22.25
N GLY A 255 11.80 2.67 21.24
CA GLY A 255 11.99 2.33 19.84
C GLY A 255 11.17 1.11 19.36
N TRP A 256 11.60 0.52 18.23
CA TRP A 256 10.99 -0.64 17.61
C TRP A 256 11.28 -1.92 18.42
N LYS A 257 10.22 -2.63 18.84
CA LYS A 257 10.32 -3.90 19.57
C LYS A 257 9.82 -5.07 18.73
N PRO A 258 10.47 -6.23 18.79
CA PRO A 258 10.03 -7.42 18.08
C PRO A 258 8.62 -7.84 18.54
N VAL A 259 7.74 -8.13 17.57
CA VAL A 259 6.42 -8.71 17.82
C VAL A 259 6.55 -10.22 18.00
N LYS A 260 5.83 -10.75 18.99
CA LYS A 260 5.75 -12.20 19.20
C LYS A 260 4.74 -12.79 18.22
N MET A 261 5.10 -13.91 17.61
CA MET A 261 4.19 -14.69 16.78
C MET A 261 4.18 -16.15 17.25
N THR A 262 2.99 -16.73 17.35
CA THR A 262 2.81 -18.17 17.59
C THR A 262 2.29 -18.86 16.33
N GLY A 263 2.82 -20.05 16.06
CA GLY A 263 2.60 -20.76 14.79
C GLY A 263 3.66 -20.43 13.75
N ALA A 264 3.83 -21.32 12.78
CA ALA A 264 4.73 -21.09 11.65
C ALA A 264 3.95 -20.41 10.53
N VAL A 265 4.43 -19.26 10.05
CA VAL A 265 4.15 -18.79 8.70
C VAL A 265 5.31 -19.29 7.85
N PRO A 266 5.13 -20.28 6.98
CA PRO A 266 6.10 -20.53 5.92
C PRO A 266 6.30 -19.20 5.16
N GLY A 267 7.53 -18.67 5.13
CA GLY A 267 7.82 -17.48 4.33
C GLY A 267 7.65 -16.10 5.01
N LEU A 268 7.47 -15.97 6.33
CA LEU A 268 7.61 -14.62 6.96
C LEU A 268 8.96 -13.94 6.65
N LYS A 269 9.93 -14.74 6.20
CA LYS A 269 11.07 -14.32 5.40
C LYS A 269 10.58 -13.70 4.07
N LYS A 270 10.53 -12.36 4.05
CA LYS A 270 10.18 -11.42 2.98
C LYS A 270 8.79 -10.78 3.11
N ALA A 271 8.26 -10.63 4.34
CA ALA A 271 7.06 -9.83 4.55
C ALA A 271 7.24 -8.40 4.02
N SER A 272 6.37 -7.99 3.09
CA SER A 272 6.54 -6.77 2.29
C SER A 272 5.39 -5.77 2.37
N ARG A 273 4.19 -6.21 2.80
CA ARG A 273 3.05 -5.35 3.12
C ARG A 273 2.31 -5.82 4.35
N LEU A 274 1.77 -4.87 5.10
CA LEU A 274 0.94 -5.08 6.27
C LEU A 274 -0.37 -4.28 6.14
N ALA A 275 -1.48 -4.91 6.53
CA ALA A 275 -2.77 -4.24 6.73
C ALA A 275 -3.45 -4.79 7.97
N ILE A 276 -4.04 -3.92 8.79
CA ILE A 276 -4.79 -4.31 9.99
C ILE A 276 -6.25 -3.94 9.78
N ASN A 277 -7.16 -4.83 10.17
CA ASN A 277 -8.59 -4.56 10.02
C ASN A 277 -9.08 -3.51 11.05
N PRO A 278 -10.18 -2.78 10.76
CA PRO A 278 -10.72 -1.76 11.67
C PRO A 278 -11.12 -2.28 13.06
N ALA A 279 -11.51 -3.55 13.14
CA ALA A 279 -11.82 -4.23 14.41
C ALA A 279 -10.57 -4.49 15.27
N ASN A 280 -9.37 -4.31 14.71
CA ASN A 280 -8.08 -4.50 15.37
C ASN A 280 -7.90 -5.92 15.94
N ASN A 281 -8.36 -6.92 15.20
CA ASN A 281 -8.25 -8.33 15.58
C ASN A 281 -7.69 -9.23 14.47
N GLN A 282 -7.47 -8.70 13.27
CA GLN A 282 -6.83 -9.42 12.17
C GLN A 282 -5.81 -8.54 11.46
N MET A 283 -4.78 -9.18 10.93
CA MET A 283 -3.77 -8.55 10.09
C MET A 283 -3.53 -9.40 8.84
N ALA A 284 -3.46 -8.74 7.69
CA ALA A 284 -3.01 -9.34 6.45
C ALA A 284 -1.51 -9.03 6.25
N VAL A 285 -0.74 -10.05 5.85
CA VAL A 285 0.71 -9.97 5.61
C VAL A 285 0.99 -10.49 4.22
N VAL A 286 1.60 -9.68 3.37
CA VAL A 286 2.08 -10.12 2.05
C VAL A 286 3.47 -10.70 2.19
N VAL A 287 3.65 -11.93 1.72
CA VAL A 287 4.88 -12.72 1.79
C VAL A 287 5.28 -13.11 0.37
N SER A 288 6.57 -13.03 0.04
CA SER A 288 7.07 -13.62 -1.22
C SER A 288 7.20 -15.12 -1.11
N GLU A 289 6.89 -15.81 -2.21
CA GLU A 289 7.18 -17.23 -2.40
C GLU A 289 8.71 -17.53 -2.43
#